data_AF-A0A9W9GMJ0-F1
#
_entry.id   AF-A0A9W9GMJ0-F1
#
_cell.length_a   1.000
_cell.length_b   1.000
_cell.length_c   1.000
_cell.angle_alpha   90.00
_cell.angle_beta   90.00
_cell.angle_gamma   90.00
#
_symmetry.space_group_name_H-M   'P 1'
#
loop_
_entity.id
_entity.type
_entity.pdbx_description
1 polymer ?
#
loop_
_entity_poly.entity_id
_entity_poly.type
_entity_poly.pdbx_seq_one_letter_code
_entity_poly.pdbx_strand_id
1 'polypeptide(L)'
;MPVSSPSHVIPPLKFGELANIVFSLSTLSLNWTGSLKQTGKSAWEVAYRPLSMSMNEIVRLGTLPRSKIPTVTYDRASLYFEALAELHISHLEHQRSDAIDSADDCRRKFVARFLFRKLVRDRALRDRWMSHEHGPFPVWCDDFRPQNVMVDKAEKVVGYEKRLQILLQAMMSCEEDAYQTRNERLKESQRLSSRMRHSWKSGDFWIMYAARNNIAFDAIYWNKIDQRFFGSSTSDDNICDVWKKRLHLLEPEEKEIMVKYVDLKLQENETRLLSWDPDQYILDHMAKMGA
;
A
#
# COMPACT_ATOMS: atom_id res chain seq x y z
N MET A 1 35.54 -18.39 -27.44
CA MET A 1 34.96 -18.67 -26.10
C MET A 1 35.10 -17.42 -25.24
N PRO A 2 34.01 -16.77 -24.83
CA PRO A 2 34.08 -15.76 -23.78
C PRO A 2 33.60 -16.34 -22.45
N VAL A 3 34.45 -16.10 -21.46
CA VAL A 3 34.40 -16.43 -20.05
C VAL A 3 33.04 -16.14 -19.41
N SER A 4 32.44 -17.19 -18.84
CA SER A 4 31.32 -17.11 -17.91
C SER A 4 31.69 -16.26 -16.70
N SER A 5 31.12 -15.04 -16.64
CA SER A 5 31.20 -14.19 -15.45
C SER A 5 30.35 -14.80 -14.33
N PRO A 6 30.78 -14.72 -13.05
CA PRO A 6 30.06 -15.33 -11.94
C PRO A 6 28.70 -14.67 -11.76
N SER A 7 27.67 -15.50 -11.67
CA SER A 7 26.33 -15.13 -11.23
C SER A 7 26.41 -14.42 -9.88
N HIS A 8 26.29 -13.10 -9.87
CA HIS A 8 26.15 -12.32 -8.63
C HIS A 8 24.76 -12.52 -8.05
N VAL A 9 24.55 -13.71 -7.47
CA VAL A 9 23.51 -13.97 -6.48
C VAL A 9 23.81 -13.05 -5.30
N ILE A 10 22.86 -12.22 -4.90
CA ILE A 10 22.97 -11.40 -3.69
C ILE A 10 23.27 -12.37 -2.53
N PRO A 11 24.38 -12.20 -1.79
CA PRO A 11 24.72 -13.14 -0.74
C PRO A 11 23.63 -13.13 0.33
N PRO A 12 23.27 -14.30 0.90
CA PRO A 12 22.28 -14.44 1.98
C PRO A 12 22.47 -13.46 3.14
N LEU A 13 23.73 -13.01 3.37
CA LEU A 13 24.09 -12.01 4.37
C LEU A 13 23.29 -10.70 4.28
N LYS A 14 23.03 -10.17 3.07
CA LYS A 14 22.32 -8.88 2.93
C LYS A 14 20.85 -8.97 3.32
N PHE A 15 20.22 -10.13 3.11
CA PHE A 15 18.87 -10.38 3.57
C PHE A 15 18.83 -10.67 5.08
N GLY A 16 19.90 -11.23 5.65
CA GLY A 16 20.05 -11.40 7.10
C GLY A 16 20.11 -10.07 7.87
N GLU A 17 20.90 -9.11 7.39
CA GLU A 17 20.95 -7.77 7.99
C GLU A 17 19.60 -7.05 7.92
N LEU A 18 18.95 -7.09 6.76
CA LEU A 18 17.60 -6.54 6.60
C LEU A 18 16.60 -7.24 7.53
N ALA A 19 16.64 -8.56 7.60
CA ALA A 19 15.77 -9.35 8.46
C ALA A 19 15.97 -8.97 9.94
N ASN A 20 17.22 -8.76 10.38
CA ASN A 20 17.51 -8.27 11.72
C ASN A 20 16.93 -6.87 11.99
N ILE A 21 17.00 -5.96 11.01
CA ILE A 21 16.41 -4.61 11.14
C ILE A 21 14.89 -4.71 11.22
N VAL A 22 14.26 -5.43 10.30
CA VAL A 22 12.80 -5.61 10.25
C VAL A 22 12.30 -6.29 11.52
N PHE A 23 13.00 -7.33 11.98
CA PHE A 23 12.69 -8.01 13.24
C PHE A 23 12.80 -7.04 14.42
N SER A 24 13.90 -6.29 14.53
CA SER A 24 14.11 -5.33 15.63
C SER A 24 13.03 -4.25 15.64
N LEU A 25 12.67 -3.68 14.48
CA LEU A 25 11.60 -2.70 14.37
C LEU A 25 10.23 -3.28 14.75
N SER A 26 9.95 -4.54 14.41
CA SER A 26 8.68 -5.19 14.75
C SER A 26 8.49 -5.39 16.26
N THR A 27 9.57 -5.37 17.03
CA THR A 27 9.49 -5.43 18.50
C THR A 27 9.07 -4.11 19.13
N LEU A 28 9.15 -3.00 18.37
CA LEU A 28 8.73 -1.68 18.83
C LEU A 28 7.24 -1.49 18.53
N SER A 29 6.40 -1.67 19.54
CA SER A 29 4.96 -1.46 19.44
C SER A 29 4.56 -0.05 19.90
N LEU A 30 3.75 0.61 19.08
CA LEU A 30 3.13 1.89 19.38
C LEU A 30 1.65 1.68 19.74
N ASN A 31 1.05 2.71 20.35
CA ASN A 31 -0.38 2.72 20.67
C ASN A 31 -1.25 3.17 19.50
N TRP A 32 -0.68 3.93 18.56
CA TRP A 32 -1.38 4.53 17.43
C TRP A 32 -0.57 4.39 16.13
N THR A 33 -1.27 4.41 15.01
CA THR A 33 -0.67 4.58 13.68
C THR A 33 -0.43 6.08 13.44
N GLY A 34 0.85 6.45 13.28
CA GLY A 34 1.29 7.82 13.07
C GLY A 34 2.81 7.91 12.98
N SER A 35 3.33 9.14 12.98
CA SER A 35 4.76 9.41 12.98
C SER A 35 5.26 9.87 14.35
N LEU A 36 6.49 9.46 14.64
CA LEU A 36 7.12 9.68 15.94
C LEU A 36 7.65 11.11 16.09
N LYS A 37 7.52 11.64 17.30
CA LYS A 37 8.13 12.88 17.77
C LYS A 37 8.98 12.57 18.99
N GLN A 38 10.19 13.10 19.02
CA GLN A 38 11.04 13.02 20.19
C GLN A 38 10.54 14.02 21.25
N THR A 39 10.19 13.52 22.44
CA THR A 39 9.72 14.33 23.57
C THR A 39 10.79 14.55 24.63
N GLY A 40 11.86 13.75 24.61
CA GLY A 40 13.00 13.87 25.51
C GLY A 40 14.24 13.15 24.97
N LYS A 41 15.31 13.05 25.77
CA LYS A 41 16.60 12.46 25.33
C LYS A 41 16.47 11.03 24.80
N SER A 42 15.49 10.24 25.28
CA SER A 42 15.23 8.88 24.81
C SER A 42 13.74 8.51 24.85
N ALA A 43 12.86 9.51 24.84
CA ALA A 43 11.40 9.31 24.87
C ALA A 43 10.80 9.73 23.52
N TRP A 44 9.90 8.89 23.01
CA TRP A 44 9.24 9.05 21.72
C TRP A 44 7.74 8.86 21.90
N GLU A 45 6.96 9.70 21.24
CA GLU A 45 5.50 9.59 21.20
C GLU A 45 5.00 9.66 19.76
N VAL A 46 3.80 9.11 19.50
CA VAL A 46 3.13 9.27 18.20
C VAL A 46 2.39 10.61 18.23
N ALA A 47 2.91 11.62 17.53
CA ALA A 47 2.37 12.98 17.57
C ALA A 47 1.84 13.50 16.22
N TYR A 48 2.23 12.88 15.12
CA TYR A 48 1.93 13.37 13.77
C TYR A 48 1.27 12.30 12.92
N ARG A 49 0.64 12.73 11.81
CA ARG A 49 0.04 11.84 10.82
C ARG A 49 1.00 10.74 10.35
N PRO A 50 0.46 9.58 9.89
CA PRO A 50 1.27 8.60 9.19
C PRO A 50 1.96 9.22 7.98
N LEU A 51 3.25 8.99 7.84
CA LEU A 51 4.02 9.34 6.67
C LEU A 51 4.30 8.06 5.88
N SER A 52 3.74 7.97 4.67
CA SER A 52 4.03 6.86 3.76
C SER A 52 4.63 7.37 2.46
N MET A 53 5.47 6.54 1.84
CA MET A 53 6.05 6.88 0.54
C MET A 53 4.96 7.12 -0.51
N SER A 54 3.90 6.30 -0.49
CA SER A 54 2.79 6.45 -1.44
C SER A 54 2.00 7.75 -1.27
N MET A 55 1.81 8.23 -0.04
CA MET A 55 1.23 9.56 0.20
C MET A 55 2.08 10.68 -0.40
N ASN A 56 3.41 10.55 -0.37
CA ASN A 56 4.28 11.52 -1.03
C ASN A 56 4.23 11.40 -2.56
N GLU A 57 4.15 10.17 -3.09
CA GLU A 57 4.09 9.92 -4.54
C GLU A 57 2.81 10.49 -5.17
N ILE A 58 1.64 10.32 -4.56
CA ILE A 58 0.39 10.86 -5.10
C ILE A 58 0.33 12.40 -5.06
N VAL A 59 1.06 13.05 -4.14
CA VAL A 59 1.22 14.51 -4.14
C VAL A 59 2.18 14.94 -5.24
N ARG A 60 3.32 14.25 -5.37
CA ARG A 60 4.38 14.62 -6.32
C ARG A 60 4.04 14.32 -7.78
N LEU A 61 3.37 13.19 -8.02
CA LEU A 61 3.12 12.63 -9.36
C LEU A 61 1.64 12.55 -9.69
N GLY A 62 0.78 12.40 -8.67
CA GLY A 62 -0.66 12.16 -8.83
C GLY A 62 -1.53 13.41 -8.76
N THR A 63 -0.94 14.61 -8.80
CA THR A 63 -1.64 15.92 -8.75
C THR A 63 -2.56 16.11 -7.52
N LEU A 64 -2.47 15.25 -6.51
CA LEU A 64 -3.31 15.33 -5.33
C LEU A 64 -2.85 16.51 -4.44
N PRO A 65 -3.75 17.45 -4.08
CA PRO A 65 -3.40 18.54 -3.19
C PRO A 65 -2.94 18.03 -1.82
N ARG A 66 -1.88 18.63 -1.28
CA ARG A 66 -1.31 18.24 0.03
C ARG A 66 -2.30 18.41 1.20
N SER A 67 -3.30 19.28 1.04
CA SER A 67 -4.41 19.50 1.98
C SER A 67 -5.37 18.31 2.07
N LYS A 68 -5.40 17.42 1.07
CA LYS A 68 -6.21 16.19 1.07
C LYS A 68 -5.54 15.03 1.80
N ILE A 69 -4.24 15.13 2.10
CA ILE A 69 -3.51 14.09 2.84
C ILE A 69 -4.00 14.08 4.30
N PRO A 70 -4.42 12.91 4.84
CA PRO A 70 -4.91 12.82 6.21
C PRO A 70 -3.90 13.38 7.22
N THR A 71 -4.38 14.17 8.19
CA THR A 71 -3.53 14.89 9.16
C THR A 71 -3.56 14.31 10.57
N VAL A 72 -4.39 13.31 10.81
CA VAL A 72 -4.63 12.72 12.13
C VAL A 72 -3.84 11.43 12.35
N THR A 73 -3.73 11.04 13.62
CA THR A 73 -3.27 9.71 14.06
C THR A 73 -4.45 8.76 14.22
N TYR A 74 -4.20 7.45 14.15
CA TYR A 74 -5.26 6.43 14.25
C TYR A 74 -5.00 5.45 15.37
N ASP A 75 -5.98 5.23 16.23
CA ASP A 75 -5.94 4.23 17.31
C ASP A 75 -6.51 2.87 16.91
N ARG A 76 -7.06 2.79 15.69
CA ARG A 76 -7.66 1.59 15.12
C ARG A 76 -7.16 1.37 13.71
N ALA A 77 -6.91 0.10 13.38
CA ALA A 77 -6.52 -0.29 12.03
C ALA A 77 -7.62 0.07 11.01
N SER A 78 -8.88 -0.23 11.30
CA SER A 78 -10.00 0.09 10.41
C SER A 78 -10.07 1.57 10.00
N LEU A 79 -9.89 2.49 10.95
CA LEU A 79 -9.91 3.94 10.67
C LEU A 79 -8.76 4.36 9.75
N TYR A 80 -7.57 3.78 9.94
CA TYR A 80 -6.44 4.03 9.05
C TYR A 80 -6.69 3.48 7.64
N PHE A 81 -7.22 2.27 7.51
CA PHE A 81 -7.57 1.68 6.22
C PHE A 81 -8.69 2.46 5.51
N GLU A 82 -9.64 3.02 6.26
CA GLU A 82 -10.69 3.85 5.70
C GLU A 82 -10.11 5.14 5.15
N ALA A 83 -9.20 5.79 5.89
CA ALA A 83 -8.48 6.95 5.39
C ALA A 83 -7.67 6.65 4.12
N LEU A 84 -7.06 5.47 4.01
CA LEU A 84 -6.37 5.04 2.78
C LEU A 84 -7.37 4.79 1.63
N ALA A 85 -8.54 4.20 1.90
CA ALA A 85 -9.57 3.98 0.90
C ALA A 85 -10.13 5.31 0.34
N GLU A 86 -10.41 6.28 1.22
CA GLU A 86 -10.82 7.63 0.82
C GLU A 86 -9.71 8.35 0.06
N LEU A 87 -8.44 8.13 0.44
CA LEU A 87 -7.30 8.67 -0.28
C LEU A 87 -7.19 8.12 -1.71
N HIS A 88 -7.46 6.83 -1.94
CA HIS A 88 -7.51 6.24 -3.28
C HIS A 88 -8.60 6.88 -4.16
N ILE A 89 -9.76 7.16 -3.58
CA ILE A 89 -10.88 7.84 -4.27
C ILE A 89 -10.49 9.29 -4.60
N SER A 90 -9.99 10.03 -3.60
CA SER A 90 -9.55 11.42 -3.79
C SER A 90 -8.41 11.50 -4.81
N HIS A 91 -7.48 10.54 -4.84
CA HIS A 91 -6.40 10.51 -5.82
C HIS A 91 -6.96 10.36 -7.24
N LEU A 92 -7.87 9.42 -7.48
CA LEU A 92 -8.47 9.27 -8.81
C LEU A 92 -9.20 10.57 -9.22
N GLU A 93 -9.93 11.20 -8.29
CA GLU A 93 -10.65 12.46 -8.53
C GLU A 93 -9.72 13.59 -8.97
N HIS A 94 -8.55 13.73 -8.34
CA HIS A 94 -7.64 14.83 -8.65
C HIS A 94 -6.67 14.50 -9.78
N GLN A 95 -6.45 13.22 -10.08
CA GLN A 95 -5.61 12.80 -11.20
C GLN A 95 -6.32 13.17 -12.51
N ARG A 96 -5.81 14.19 -13.21
CA ARG A 96 -6.41 14.69 -14.47
C ARG A 96 -5.84 13.99 -15.70
N SER A 97 -4.61 14.34 -16.08
CA SER A 97 -3.95 13.84 -17.28
C SER A 97 -3.63 12.35 -17.17
N ASP A 98 -3.88 11.61 -18.25
CA ASP A 98 -3.59 10.17 -18.39
C ASP A 98 -4.15 9.31 -17.24
N ALA A 99 -5.21 9.79 -16.58
CA ALA A 99 -5.85 9.09 -15.47
C ALA A 99 -6.69 7.90 -15.96
N ILE A 100 -7.23 7.97 -17.18
CA ILE A 100 -8.11 6.97 -17.77
C ILE A 100 -7.78 6.74 -19.25
N ASP A 101 -7.87 5.49 -19.69
CA ASP A 101 -7.69 5.13 -21.11
C ASP A 101 -9.01 5.16 -21.89
N SER A 102 -10.13 4.93 -21.21
CA SER A 102 -11.48 4.87 -21.77
C SER A 102 -12.54 5.07 -20.70
N ALA A 103 -13.80 5.26 -21.11
CA ALA A 103 -14.93 5.29 -20.19
C ALA A 103 -15.06 3.99 -19.36
N ASP A 104 -14.79 2.84 -19.96
CA ASP A 104 -14.84 1.55 -19.27
C ASP A 104 -13.67 1.39 -18.30
N ASP A 105 -12.48 1.89 -18.64
CA ASP A 105 -11.36 1.96 -17.70
C ASP A 105 -11.67 2.86 -16.50
N CYS A 106 -12.30 4.02 -16.73
CA CYS A 106 -12.76 4.91 -15.67
C CYS A 106 -13.76 4.22 -14.74
N ARG A 107 -14.78 3.54 -15.29
CA ARG A 107 -15.76 2.78 -14.51
C ARG A 107 -15.10 1.67 -13.70
N ARG A 108 -14.18 0.93 -14.31
CA ARG A 108 -13.40 -0.13 -13.66
C ARG A 108 -12.58 0.42 -12.48
N LYS A 109 -11.88 1.54 -12.66
CA LYS A 109 -11.11 2.21 -11.59
C LYS A 109 -12.00 2.73 -10.47
N PHE A 110 -13.16 3.29 -10.81
CA PHE A 110 -14.16 3.76 -9.86
C PHE A 110 -14.70 2.61 -9.01
N VAL A 111 -15.21 1.55 -9.65
CA VAL A 111 -15.78 0.38 -8.98
C VAL A 111 -14.75 -0.26 -8.02
N ALA A 112 -13.50 -0.42 -8.44
CA ALA A 112 -12.46 -1.00 -7.59
C ALA A 112 -12.27 -0.24 -6.26
N ARG A 113 -12.24 1.10 -6.32
CA ARG A 113 -12.02 1.96 -5.14
C ARG A 113 -13.24 1.96 -4.21
N PHE A 114 -14.43 2.01 -4.77
CA PHE A 114 -15.67 1.98 -3.99
C PHE A 114 -15.90 0.62 -3.31
N LEU A 115 -15.61 -0.48 -4.01
CA LEU A 115 -15.68 -1.81 -3.41
C LEU A 115 -14.58 -2.05 -2.38
N PHE A 116 -13.38 -1.51 -2.58
CA PHE A 116 -12.34 -1.53 -1.55
C PHE A 116 -12.75 -0.72 -0.31
N ARG A 117 -13.39 0.44 -0.49
CA ARG A 117 -13.98 1.18 0.63
C ARG A 117 -15.06 0.36 1.34
N LYS A 118 -15.92 -0.35 0.60
CA LYS A 118 -16.94 -1.25 1.16
C LYS A 118 -16.29 -2.40 1.95
N LEU A 119 -15.19 -2.97 1.44
CA LEU A 119 -14.39 -4.00 2.12
C LEU A 119 -13.91 -3.54 3.51
N VAL A 120 -13.53 -2.27 3.64
CA VAL A 120 -13.03 -1.70 4.90
C VAL A 120 -14.18 -1.33 5.85
N ARG A 121 -15.28 -0.79 5.32
CA ARG A 121 -16.43 -0.33 6.11
C ARG A 121 -17.29 -1.47 6.64
N ASP A 122 -17.55 -2.47 5.80
CA ASP A 122 -18.38 -3.61 6.17
C ASP A 122 -17.67 -4.49 7.20
N ARG A 123 -18.31 -4.65 8.37
CA ARG A 123 -17.73 -5.41 9.48
C ARG A 123 -17.55 -6.89 9.14
N ALA A 124 -18.52 -7.51 8.48
CA ALA A 124 -18.44 -8.92 8.12
C ALA A 124 -17.35 -9.18 7.08
N LEU A 125 -17.13 -8.25 6.14
CA LEU A 125 -16.02 -8.37 5.19
C LEU A 125 -14.68 -8.13 5.86
N ARG A 126 -14.58 -7.11 6.73
CA ARG A 126 -13.36 -6.72 7.45
C ARG A 126 -12.85 -7.81 8.39
N ASP A 127 -13.74 -8.46 9.13
CA ASP A 127 -13.38 -9.51 10.10
C ASP A 127 -12.70 -10.74 9.43
N ARG A 128 -12.83 -10.90 8.10
CA ARG A 128 -12.17 -11.97 7.33
C ARG A 128 -10.68 -11.77 7.06
N TRP A 129 -10.16 -10.55 7.24
CA TRP A 129 -8.76 -10.23 6.90
C TRP A 129 -8.07 -9.32 7.93
N MET A 130 -8.82 -8.63 8.77
CA MET A 130 -8.27 -7.73 9.80
C MET A 130 -8.39 -8.36 11.19
N SER A 131 -7.29 -8.93 11.68
CA SER A 131 -7.26 -9.58 13.00
C SER A 131 -6.83 -8.66 14.15
N HIS A 132 -6.25 -7.49 13.86
CA HIS A 132 -5.59 -6.62 14.84
C HIS A 132 -6.18 -5.21 14.80
N GLU A 133 -7.42 -5.06 15.25
CA GLU A 133 -8.14 -3.79 15.19
C GLU A 133 -7.51 -2.72 16.09
N HIS A 134 -7.11 -3.09 17.31
CA HIS A 134 -6.54 -2.18 18.31
C HIS A 134 -5.02 -2.33 18.46
N GLY A 135 -4.35 -2.85 17.42
CA GLY A 135 -2.92 -3.11 17.41
C GLY A 135 -2.55 -4.56 17.73
N PRO A 136 -1.25 -4.86 17.94
CA PRO A 136 -0.15 -3.89 18.09
C PRO A 136 0.15 -3.11 16.80
N PHE A 137 0.64 -1.88 16.93
CA PHE A 137 1.08 -1.02 15.82
C PHE A 137 2.61 -0.99 15.76
N PRO A 138 3.26 -1.96 15.06
CA PRO A 138 4.71 -2.01 14.99
C PRO A 138 5.27 -0.85 14.17
N VAL A 139 6.49 -0.39 14.52
CA VAL A 139 7.24 0.54 13.67
C VAL A 139 7.55 -0.14 12.34
N TRP A 140 7.24 0.55 11.24
CA TRP A 140 7.46 0.05 9.89
C TRP A 140 8.08 1.14 9.02
N CYS A 141 8.95 0.73 8.09
CA CYS A 141 9.49 1.61 7.05
C CYS A 141 9.12 1.06 5.67
N ASP A 142 8.50 1.90 4.84
CA ASP A 142 8.09 1.56 3.47
C ASP A 142 9.26 1.13 2.56
N ASP A 143 10.48 1.51 2.92
CA ASP A 143 11.67 1.19 2.13
C ASP A 143 12.22 -0.22 2.39
N PHE A 144 11.81 -0.91 3.46
CA PHE A 144 12.22 -2.29 3.73
C PHE A 144 11.44 -3.33 2.92
N ARG A 145 10.96 -2.97 1.73
CA ARG A 145 10.34 -3.90 0.79
C ARG A 145 11.39 -4.83 0.18
N PRO A 146 11.09 -6.12 -0.03
CA PRO A 146 12.00 -7.04 -0.73
C PRO A 146 12.48 -6.55 -2.10
N GLN A 147 11.70 -5.67 -2.75
CA GLN A 147 12.04 -5.07 -4.05
C GLN A 147 13.17 -4.05 -3.95
N ASN A 148 13.25 -3.31 -2.85
CA ASN A 148 14.21 -2.24 -2.60
C ASN A 148 15.59 -2.79 -2.18
N VAL A 149 15.68 -4.07 -1.86
CA VAL A 149 16.95 -4.80 -1.79
C VAL A 149 17.37 -5.10 -3.24
N MET A 150 18.25 -4.24 -3.78
CA MET A 150 18.72 -4.19 -5.18
C MET A 150 18.90 -5.57 -5.87
N VAL A 151 18.53 -5.65 -7.16
CA VAL A 151 18.51 -6.85 -8.04
C VAL A 151 19.64 -6.86 -9.06
N ASP A 152 19.91 -8.04 -9.65
CA ASP A 152 20.81 -8.26 -10.78
C ASP A 152 20.36 -7.58 -12.10
N LYS A 153 21.32 -7.51 -13.05
CA LYS A 153 21.29 -6.87 -14.37
C LYS A 153 20.12 -7.24 -15.29
N ALA A 154 19.29 -8.24 -14.99
CA ALA A 154 18.22 -8.71 -15.88
C ALA A 154 16.81 -8.13 -15.63
N GLU A 155 16.62 -7.22 -14.67
CA GLU A 155 15.40 -6.40 -14.43
C GLU A 155 14.03 -7.11 -14.56
N LYS A 156 13.95 -8.43 -14.32
CA LYS A 156 12.69 -9.18 -14.49
C LYS A 156 11.83 -9.15 -13.22
N VAL A 157 10.58 -8.70 -13.35
CA VAL A 157 9.56 -8.55 -12.28
C VAL A 157 9.12 -9.88 -11.62
N VAL A 158 9.65 -11.04 -12.05
CA VAL A 158 9.47 -12.36 -11.40
C VAL A 158 10.23 -12.48 -10.05
N GLY A 159 10.74 -11.37 -9.51
CA GLY A 159 11.61 -11.32 -8.34
C GLY A 159 10.91 -11.25 -6.99
N TYR A 160 9.65 -10.78 -6.90
CA TYR A 160 9.05 -10.51 -5.58
C TYR A 160 8.86 -11.77 -4.75
N GLU A 161 8.25 -12.80 -5.34
CA GLU A 161 8.01 -14.07 -4.65
C GLU A 161 9.32 -14.75 -4.26
N LYS A 162 10.28 -14.84 -5.19
CA LYS A 162 11.60 -15.42 -4.91
C LYS A 162 12.33 -14.67 -3.79
N ARG A 163 12.34 -13.34 -3.82
CA ARG A 163 12.98 -12.54 -2.77
C ARG A 163 12.24 -12.58 -1.45
N LEU A 164 10.91 -12.65 -1.48
CA LEU A 164 10.12 -12.84 -0.28
C LEU A 164 10.47 -14.17 0.38
N GLN A 165 10.62 -15.26 -0.39
CA GLN A 165 11.05 -16.55 0.17
C GLN A 165 12.45 -16.46 0.80
N ILE A 166 13.39 -15.78 0.15
CA ILE A 166 14.75 -15.56 0.69
C ILE A 166 14.67 -14.72 1.99
N LEU A 167 13.89 -13.65 2.01
CA LEU A 167 13.70 -12.83 3.19
C LEU A 167 13.02 -13.61 4.33
N LEU A 168 11.99 -14.42 4.03
CA LEU A 168 11.35 -15.28 5.02
C LEU A 168 12.33 -16.29 5.60
N GLN A 169 13.22 -16.85 4.78
CA GLN A 169 14.29 -17.74 5.25
C GLN A 169 15.27 -17.00 6.17
N ALA A 170 15.69 -15.79 5.79
CA ALA A 170 16.55 -14.95 6.62
C ALA A 170 15.87 -14.57 7.94
N MET A 171 14.59 -14.18 7.92
CA MET A 171 13.79 -13.89 9.11
C MET A 171 13.69 -15.10 10.05
N MET A 172 13.47 -16.31 9.51
CA MET A 172 13.46 -17.54 10.34
C MET A 172 14.81 -17.77 11.01
N SER A 173 15.92 -17.58 10.28
CA SER A 173 17.26 -17.68 10.86
C SER A 173 17.50 -16.64 11.96
N CYS A 174 17.15 -15.37 11.73
CA CYS A 174 17.26 -14.30 12.73
C CYS A 174 16.44 -14.59 14.00
N GLU A 175 15.22 -15.11 13.84
CA GLU A 175 14.35 -15.48 14.96
C GLU A 175 14.92 -16.67 15.77
N GLU A 176 15.56 -17.63 15.11
CA GLU A 176 16.23 -18.77 15.75
C GLU A 176 17.54 -18.34 16.43
N ASP A 177 18.35 -17.49 15.80
CA ASP A 177 19.57 -16.94 16.40
C ASP A 177 19.25 -16.11 17.66
N ALA A 178 18.15 -15.35 17.62
CA ALA A 178 17.65 -14.62 18.79
C ALA A 178 17.23 -15.56 19.92
N TYR A 179 16.62 -16.71 19.60
CA TYR A 179 16.29 -17.75 20.58
C TYR A 179 17.55 -18.33 21.24
N GLN A 180 18.57 -18.68 20.43
CA GLN A 180 19.83 -19.25 20.93
C GLN A 180 20.62 -18.24 21.78
N THR A 181 20.66 -16.98 21.38
CA THR A 181 21.49 -15.94 22.04
C THR A 181 20.84 -15.39 23.31
N ARG A 182 19.51 -15.24 23.34
CA ARG A 182 18.80 -14.63 24.48
C ARG A 182 18.30 -15.64 25.51
N ASN A 183 18.39 -16.95 25.21
CA ASN A 183 17.90 -18.05 26.06
C ASN A 183 16.43 -17.86 26.51
N GLU A 184 15.66 -17.08 25.75
CA GLU A 184 14.26 -16.77 25.98
C GLU A 184 13.48 -17.23 24.75
N ARG A 185 12.47 -18.07 24.98
CA ARG A 185 11.59 -18.54 23.91
C ARG A 185 10.75 -17.35 23.41
N LEU A 186 11.04 -16.88 22.19
CA LEU A 186 10.17 -15.93 21.50
C LEU A 186 8.75 -16.48 21.51
N LYS A 187 7.79 -15.68 21.98
CA LYS A 187 6.38 -16.06 21.89
C LYS A 187 6.00 -16.14 20.43
N GLU A 188 5.06 -17.01 20.08
CA GLU A 188 4.58 -17.13 18.70
C GLU A 188 4.02 -15.81 18.15
N SER A 189 3.47 -14.96 19.03
CA SER A 189 3.04 -13.60 18.71
C SER A 189 4.18 -12.66 18.27
N GLN A 190 5.42 -12.95 18.66
CA GLN A 190 6.63 -12.19 18.33
C GLN A 190 7.35 -12.72 17.08
N ARG A 191 7.01 -13.93 16.61
CA ARG A 191 7.57 -14.49 15.37
C ARG A 191 6.88 -13.86 14.16
N LEU A 192 7.64 -13.09 13.38
CA LEU A 192 7.13 -12.37 12.23
C LEU A 192 7.15 -13.26 10.97
N SER A 193 8.14 -14.15 10.83
CA SER A 193 8.31 -15.02 9.66
C SER A 193 7.07 -15.88 9.37
N SER A 194 6.50 -16.53 10.39
CA SER A 194 5.30 -17.34 10.29
C SER A 194 4.07 -16.51 9.93
N ARG A 195 3.94 -15.31 10.52
CA ARG A 195 2.84 -14.37 10.25
C ARG A 195 2.91 -13.82 8.83
N MET A 196 4.09 -13.44 8.36
CA MET A 196 4.32 -12.97 6.99
C MET A 196 4.00 -14.08 5.97
N ARG A 197 4.42 -15.33 6.26
CA ARG A 197 4.10 -16.49 5.42
C ARG A 197 2.60 -16.77 5.38
N HIS A 198 1.91 -16.70 6.52
CA HIS A 198 0.47 -16.87 6.59
C HIS A 198 -0.25 -15.77 5.81
N SER A 199 0.11 -14.51 6.02
CA SER A 199 -0.44 -13.34 5.32
C SER A 199 -0.22 -13.39 3.80
N TRP A 200 0.91 -13.95 3.35
CA TRP A 200 1.15 -14.21 1.92
C TRP A 200 0.21 -15.29 1.37
N LYS A 201 0.03 -16.40 2.09
CA LYS A 201 -0.83 -17.52 1.67
C LYS A 201 -2.31 -17.18 1.71
N SER A 202 -2.77 -16.46 2.74
CA SER A 202 -4.16 -16.00 2.87
C SER A 202 -4.50 -14.90 1.87
N GLY A 203 -3.50 -14.17 1.38
CA GLY A 203 -3.65 -13.03 0.51
C GLY A 203 -3.89 -11.71 1.24
N ASP A 204 -3.85 -11.68 2.58
CA ASP A 204 -3.97 -10.44 3.37
C ASP A 204 -2.85 -9.46 3.03
N PHE A 205 -1.67 -9.99 2.68
CA PHE A 205 -0.55 -9.19 2.19
C PHE A 205 -0.97 -8.25 1.04
N TRP A 206 -1.78 -8.76 0.09
CA TRP A 206 -2.20 -7.97 -1.07
C TRP A 206 -3.16 -6.84 -0.70
N ILE A 207 -3.97 -7.01 0.35
CA ILE A 207 -4.86 -5.97 0.86
C ILE A 207 -4.02 -4.84 1.47
N MET A 208 -3.04 -5.20 2.32
CA MET A 208 -2.11 -4.23 2.92
C MET A 208 -1.30 -3.49 1.84
N TYR A 209 -0.84 -4.24 0.83
CA TYR A 209 -0.04 -3.71 -0.27
C TYR A 209 -0.85 -2.77 -1.17
N ALA A 210 -2.09 -3.14 -1.55
CA ALA A 210 -2.98 -2.29 -2.33
C ALA A 210 -3.37 -1.02 -1.57
N ALA A 211 -3.72 -1.14 -0.29
CA ALA A 211 -4.09 0.01 0.54
C ALA A 211 -2.99 1.07 0.57
N ARG A 212 -1.72 0.65 0.59
CA ARG A 212 -0.55 1.53 0.65
C ARG A 212 0.05 1.85 -0.71
N ASN A 213 -0.48 1.36 -1.82
CA ASN A 213 0.06 1.59 -3.15
C ASN A 213 -1.04 2.04 -4.12
N ASN A 214 -1.21 3.36 -4.20
CA ASN A 214 -2.23 4.01 -5.02
C ASN A 214 -2.05 3.78 -6.53
N ILE A 215 -0.81 3.59 -7.00
CA ILE A 215 -0.48 3.50 -8.43
C ILE A 215 -0.74 2.08 -8.96
N ALA A 216 -0.29 1.06 -8.22
CA ALA A 216 -0.51 -0.34 -8.60
C ALA A 216 -1.88 -0.89 -8.15
N PHE A 217 -2.70 -0.06 -7.49
CA PHE A 217 -3.94 -0.44 -6.84
C PHE A 217 -4.87 -1.24 -7.76
N ASP A 218 -5.15 -0.72 -8.96
CA ASP A 218 -6.13 -1.32 -9.88
C ASP A 218 -5.73 -2.74 -10.29
N ALA A 219 -4.45 -2.94 -10.63
CA ALA A 219 -3.95 -4.25 -11.02
C ALA A 219 -4.00 -5.24 -9.85
N ILE A 220 -3.65 -4.82 -8.62
CA ILE A 220 -3.67 -5.69 -7.45
C ILE A 220 -5.12 -6.03 -7.07
N TYR A 221 -6.00 -5.03 -7.07
CA TYR A 221 -7.39 -5.19 -6.65
C TYR A 221 -8.09 -6.26 -7.48
N TRP A 222 -8.09 -6.11 -8.81
CA TRP A 222 -8.80 -7.04 -9.70
C TRP A 222 -8.18 -8.44 -9.73
N ASN A 223 -6.85 -8.56 -9.61
CA ASN A 223 -6.17 -9.85 -9.68
C ASN A 223 -6.12 -10.61 -8.34
N LYS A 224 -6.11 -9.91 -7.20
CA LYS A 224 -5.82 -10.52 -5.89
C LYS A 224 -6.90 -10.30 -4.83
N ILE A 225 -7.71 -9.25 -4.94
CA ILE A 225 -8.65 -8.85 -3.87
C ILE A 225 -10.10 -9.16 -4.27
N ASP A 226 -10.55 -8.76 -5.46
CA ASP A 226 -11.97 -8.88 -5.87
C ASP A 226 -12.49 -10.31 -5.72
N GLN A 227 -11.78 -11.27 -6.34
CA GLN A 227 -12.21 -12.67 -6.38
C GLN A 227 -12.35 -13.30 -4.98
N ARG A 228 -11.50 -12.87 -4.02
CA ARG A 228 -11.51 -13.37 -2.65
C ARG A 228 -12.78 -12.99 -1.90
N PHE A 229 -13.38 -11.84 -2.23
CA PHE A 229 -14.42 -11.23 -1.41
C PHE A 229 -15.78 -11.12 -2.09
N PHE A 230 -15.79 -10.94 -3.41
CA PHE A 230 -16.99 -10.72 -4.21
C PHE A 230 -17.25 -11.84 -5.24
N GLY A 231 -16.47 -12.93 -5.17
CA GLY A 231 -16.69 -14.19 -5.89
C GLY A 231 -15.80 -14.37 -7.13
N SER A 232 -15.60 -15.61 -7.56
CA SER A 232 -14.84 -15.93 -8.77
C SER A 232 -15.60 -15.47 -10.02
N SER A 233 -14.93 -14.69 -10.87
CA SER A 233 -15.36 -14.59 -12.27
C SER A 233 -15.09 -15.93 -12.94
N THR A 234 -15.95 -16.36 -13.86
CA THR A 234 -15.71 -17.57 -14.66
C THR A 234 -14.35 -17.45 -15.35
N SER A 235 -13.60 -18.54 -15.46
CA SER A 235 -12.21 -18.54 -15.93
C SER A 235 -11.98 -17.95 -17.34
N ASP A 236 -13.05 -17.78 -18.12
CA ASP A 236 -13.05 -17.18 -19.46
C ASP A 236 -13.44 -15.69 -19.48
N ASP A 237 -13.77 -15.09 -18.35
CA ASP A 237 -14.11 -13.67 -18.31
C ASP A 237 -12.84 -12.82 -18.48
N ASN A 238 -12.88 -11.92 -19.46
CA ASN A 238 -11.88 -10.86 -19.56
C ASN A 238 -11.88 -10.06 -18.24
N ILE A 239 -10.72 -9.94 -17.58
CA ILE A 239 -10.53 -9.17 -16.34
C ILE A 239 -11.08 -7.73 -16.50
N CYS A 240 -11.00 -7.19 -17.71
CA CYS A 240 -11.52 -5.86 -18.05
C CYS A 240 -13.06 -5.74 -17.95
N ASP A 241 -13.81 -6.83 -17.97
CA ASP A 241 -15.28 -6.84 -17.93
C ASP A 241 -15.84 -7.25 -16.56
N VAL A 242 -15.00 -7.71 -15.63
CA VAL A 242 -15.43 -8.18 -14.29
C VAL A 242 -16.19 -7.11 -13.53
N TRP A 243 -15.81 -5.83 -13.67
CA TRP A 243 -16.49 -4.72 -12.99
C TRP A 243 -17.97 -4.60 -13.36
N LYS A 244 -18.37 -5.00 -14.58
CA LYS A 244 -19.78 -4.97 -15.04
C LYS A 244 -20.63 -5.91 -14.18
N LYS A 245 -20.08 -7.07 -13.80
CA LYS A 245 -20.74 -8.04 -12.91
C LYS A 245 -20.83 -7.54 -11.47
N ARG A 246 -20.01 -6.56 -11.07
CA ARG A 246 -19.99 -6.00 -9.71
C ARG A 246 -20.86 -4.77 -9.51
N LEU A 247 -21.48 -4.24 -10.56
CA LEU A 247 -22.33 -3.05 -10.46
C LEU A 247 -23.50 -3.21 -9.48
N HIS A 248 -24.01 -4.43 -9.28
CA HIS A 248 -25.07 -4.70 -8.30
C HIS A 248 -24.63 -4.49 -6.84
N LEU A 249 -23.32 -4.45 -6.57
CA LEU A 249 -22.77 -4.21 -5.23
C LEU A 249 -22.67 -2.73 -4.88
N LEU A 250 -22.84 -1.82 -5.85
CA LEU A 250 -22.87 -0.38 -5.62
C LEU A 250 -24.29 0.08 -5.30
N GLU A 251 -24.40 1.03 -4.37
CA GLU A 251 -25.66 1.70 -4.06
C GLU A 251 -26.14 2.55 -5.25
N PRO A 252 -27.45 2.86 -5.37
CA PRO A 252 -27.97 3.70 -6.46
C PRO A 252 -27.25 5.05 -6.58
N GLU A 253 -26.98 5.70 -5.45
CA GLU A 253 -26.29 6.99 -5.38
C GLU A 253 -24.84 6.87 -5.88
N GLU A 254 -24.16 5.76 -5.55
CA GLU A 254 -22.79 5.51 -6.02
C GLU A 254 -22.73 5.32 -7.54
N LYS A 255 -23.77 4.74 -8.15
CA LYS A 255 -23.88 4.63 -9.60
C LYS A 255 -24.10 5.97 -10.27
N GLU A 256 -24.92 6.85 -9.69
CA GLU A 256 -25.10 8.21 -10.19
C GLU A 256 -23.81 9.02 -10.13
N ILE A 257 -23.07 8.90 -9.01
CA ILE A 257 -21.74 9.51 -8.86
C ILE A 257 -20.82 8.97 -9.95
N MET A 258 -20.79 7.66 -10.19
CA MET A 258 -19.96 7.05 -11.23
C MET A 258 -20.24 7.64 -12.63
N VAL A 259 -21.50 7.82 -13.01
CA VAL A 259 -21.86 8.38 -14.32
C VAL A 259 -21.32 9.80 -14.45
N LYS A 260 -21.63 10.68 -13.49
CA LYS A 260 -21.14 12.08 -13.48
C LYS A 260 -19.62 12.14 -13.51
N TYR A 261 -18.97 11.22 -12.80
CA TYR A 261 -17.54 11.14 -12.69
C TYR A 261 -16.87 10.72 -14.01
N VAL A 262 -17.44 9.74 -14.73
CA VAL A 262 -16.95 9.33 -16.04
C VAL A 262 -17.04 10.47 -17.04
N ASP A 263 -18.17 11.20 -17.04
CA ASP A 263 -18.35 12.35 -17.94
C ASP A 263 -17.31 13.45 -17.65
N LEU A 264 -17.09 13.76 -16.38
CA LEU A 264 -16.05 14.72 -15.95
C LEU A 264 -14.66 14.26 -16.42
N LYS A 265 -14.30 12.99 -16.22
CA LYS A 265 -12.98 12.48 -16.58
C LYS A 265 -12.74 12.42 -18.08
N LEU A 266 -13.76 12.15 -18.88
CA LEU A 266 -13.65 12.22 -20.34
C LEU A 266 -13.39 13.66 -20.79
N GLN A 267 -14.09 14.64 -20.23
CA GLN A 267 -13.86 16.06 -20.52
C GLN A 267 -12.45 16.51 -20.11
N GLU A 268 -11.97 16.12 -18.93
CA GLU A 268 -10.60 16.43 -18.48
C GLU A 268 -9.54 15.82 -19.43
N ASN A 269 -9.76 14.60 -19.90
CA ASN A 269 -8.85 13.91 -20.82
C ASN A 269 -8.82 14.55 -22.22
N GLU A 270 -9.93 15.13 -22.67
CA GLU A 270 -10.00 15.90 -23.93
C GLU A 270 -9.21 17.22 -23.83
N THR A 271 -9.33 17.94 -22.71
CA THR A 271 -8.67 19.25 -22.53
C THR A 271 -7.16 19.16 -22.31
N ARG A 272 -6.66 18.04 -21.73
CA ARG A 272 -5.23 17.79 -21.42
C ARG A 272 -4.51 18.96 -20.72
N LEU A 273 -5.24 19.74 -19.94
CA LEU A 273 -4.67 20.86 -19.20
C LEU A 273 -3.69 20.35 -18.15
N LEU A 274 -2.41 20.69 -18.30
CA LEU A 274 -1.38 20.47 -17.29
C LEU A 274 -1.57 21.48 -16.16
N SER A 275 -2.36 21.11 -15.16
CA SER A 275 -2.47 21.89 -13.93
C SER A 275 -1.50 21.33 -12.89
N TRP A 276 -0.40 22.03 -12.69
CA TRP A 276 0.44 21.84 -11.51
C TRP A 276 0.00 22.87 -10.46
N ASP A 277 -0.53 22.40 -9.33
CA ASP A 277 -0.87 23.28 -8.21
C ASP A 277 0.38 23.54 -7.38
N PRO A 278 0.90 24.78 -7.33
CA PRO A 278 1.98 25.12 -6.42
C PRO A 278 1.57 24.87 -4.98
N ASP A 279 2.44 24.19 -4.22
CA ASP A 279 2.21 24.05 -2.79
C ASP A 279 2.45 25.39 -2.07
N GLN A 280 1.96 25.48 -0.83
CA GLN A 280 2.09 26.72 -0.04
C GLN A 280 3.54 27.18 0.09
N TYR A 281 4.50 26.24 0.16
CA TYR A 281 5.92 26.59 0.18
C TYR A 281 6.37 27.28 -1.11
N ILE A 282 5.93 26.78 -2.27
CA ILE A 282 6.26 27.39 -3.55
C ILE A 282 5.50 28.71 -3.73
N LEU A 283 4.24 28.80 -3.30
CA LEU A 283 3.51 30.07 -3.28
C LEU A 283 4.21 31.11 -2.40
N ASP A 284 4.65 30.74 -1.20
CA ASP A 284 5.40 31.61 -0.29
C ASP A 284 6.77 31.99 -0.88
N HIS A 285 7.42 31.07 -1.61
CA HIS A 285 8.68 31.34 -2.30
C HIS A 285 8.49 32.27 -3.50
N MET A 286 7.45 32.07 -4.31
CA MET A 286 7.07 32.93 -5.43
C MET A 286 6.70 34.33 -4.93
N ALA A 287 5.96 34.42 -3.82
CA ALA A 287 5.65 35.70 -3.17
C ALA A 287 6.90 36.43 -2.68
N LYS A 288 7.92 35.70 -2.20
CA LYS A 288 9.22 36.27 -1.80
C LYS A 288 10.10 36.68 -2.99
N MET A 289 9.92 36.07 -4.16
CA MET A 289 10.67 36.40 -5.39
C MET A 289 10.03 37.52 -6.20
N GLY A 290 8.75 37.83 -5.95
CA GLY A 290 8.01 38.94 -6.58
C GLY A 290 8.01 40.25 -5.79
N ALA A 291 8.78 40.35 -4.70
CA ALA A 291 8.90 41.51 -3.81
C ALA A 291 10.29 42.14 -3.86
#